data_AF-A0A832H8K1-F1
#
_entry.id   AF-A0A832H8K1-F1
#
_cell.length_a   1.000
_cell.length_b   1.000
_cell.length_c   1.000
_cell.angle_alpha   90.00
_cell.angle_beta   90.00
_cell.angle_gamma   90.00
#
_symmetry.space_group_name_H-M   'P 1'
#
loop_
_entity.id
_entity.type
_entity.pdbx_description
1 polymer ?
#
loop_
_entity_poly.entity_id
_entity_poly.type
_entity_poly.pdbx_seq_one_letter_code
_entity_poly.pdbx_strand_id
1 'polypeptide(L)'
;MATILLDGWQGSHHRLEHLRRVLDGVIWPYENSGRTSIVRLATELASHLRCLDRPFHAVGYSMGGLVIREALRQQPDLPLRRAVFLHTPHQGTLAAHLLPGAALREMRPDSDFLRCLNAAPWTVPTLNVWCPGDLVVIPGWNARWPQAAQEFPTRLPAHVWPLFDPALPLRIAKFLTEQDAQDQTHPDPAGATQAAGSGTAAAC
;
A
#
# COMPACT_ATOMS: atom_id res chain seq x y z
N MET A 1 3.19 8.70 12.15
CA MET A 1 2.49 7.40 11.92
C MET A 1 3.47 6.40 11.32
N ALA A 2 3.28 5.09 11.50
CA ALA A 2 4.21 4.11 10.95
C ALA A 2 4.03 3.93 9.44
N THR A 3 5.11 3.93 8.66
CA THR A 3 5.07 3.61 7.22
C THR A 3 5.76 2.28 6.98
N ILE A 4 5.05 1.32 6.38
CA ILE A 4 5.60 0.00 6.05
C ILE A 4 5.88 -0.07 4.55
N LEU A 5 7.07 -0.53 4.20
CA LEU A 5 7.55 -0.62 2.82
C LEU A 5 7.69 -2.09 2.41
N LEU A 6 7.11 -2.45 1.27
CA LEU A 6 7.19 -3.77 0.67
C LEU A 6 7.89 -3.69 -0.68
N ASP A 7 8.94 -4.50 -0.83
CA ASP A 7 9.67 -4.61 -2.09
C ASP A 7 8.92 -5.47 -3.12
N GLY A 8 9.46 -5.52 -4.34
CA GLY A 8 8.97 -6.29 -5.46
C GLY A 8 9.73 -7.60 -5.69
N TRP A 9 9.33 -8.29 -6.76
CA TRP A 9 9.92 -9.56 -7.19
C TRP A 9 11.44 -9.48 -7.42
N GLN A 10 12.17 -10.50 -6.94
CA GLN A 10 13.63 -10.68 -7.04
C GLN A 10 14.49 -9.47 -6.60
N GLY A 11 13.94 -8.60 -5.75
CA GLY A 11 14.66 -7.47 -5.20
C GLY A 11 15.50 -7.82 -3.98
N SER A 12 16.62 -7.11 -3.81
CA SER A 12 17.15 -6.89 -2.48
C SER A 12 16.32 -5.81 -1.81
N HIS A 13 15.66 -6.15 -0.69
CA HIS A 13 14.86 -5.22 0.12
C HIS A 13 15.60 -3.91 0.43
N HIS A 14 16.94 -3.95 0.50
CA HIS A 14 17.80 -2.78 0.69
C HIS A 14 17.64 -1.69 -0.37
N ARG A 15 17.11 -1.99 -1.57
CA ARG A 15 16.88 -0.97 -2.60
C ARG A 15 15.83 0.06 -2.18
N LEU A 16 15.00 -0.27 -1.18
CA LEU A 16 14.05 0.67 -0.58
C LEU A 16 14.67 1.53 0.55
N GLU A 17 15.96 1.37 0.87
CA GLU A 17 16.57 2.04 2.02
C GLU A 17 16.56 3.58 1.92
N HIS A 18 16.65 4.12 0.70
CA HIS A 18 16.50 5.55 0.50
C HIS A 18 15.08 6.03 0.84
N LEU A 19 14.05 5.34 0.33
CA LEU A 19 12.65 5.61 0.66
C LEU A 19 12.38 5.44 2.16
N ARG A 20 12.90 4.36 2.75
CA ARG A 20 12.76 4.07 4.18
C ARG A 20 13.26 5.24 5.04
N ARG A 21 14.44 5.80 4.69
CA ARG A 21 15.02 6.94 5.42
C ARG A 21 14.20 8.22 5.28
N VAL A 22 13.75 8.55 4.06
CA VAL A 22 12.98 9.78 3.82
C VAL A 22 11.59 9.72 4.47
N LEU A 23 10.98 8.53 4.50
CA LEU A 23 9.61 8.33 4.99
C LEU A 23 9.54 7.93 6.48
N ASP A 24 10.67 7.89 7.17
CA ASP A 24 10.79 7.33 8.54
C ASP A 24 10.07 5.98 8.69
N GLY A 25 10.28 5.10 7.71
CA GLY A 25 9.55 3.86 7.55
C GLY A 25 10.30 2.62 8.03
N VAL A 26 9.61 1.48 7.93
CA VAL A 26 10.15 0.14 8.18
C VAL A 26 9.98 -0.68 6.91
N ILE A 27 11.06 -1.28 6.42
CA ILE A 27 10.97 -2.27 5.35
C ILE A 27 10.53 -3.59 5.99
N TRP A 28 9.42 -4.14 5.53
CA TRP A 28 8.95 -5.44 6.00
C TRP A 28 9.58 -6.55 5.14
N PRO A 29 10.50 -7.35 5.68
CA PRO A 29 11.16 -8.39 4.91
C PRO A 29 10.19 -9.54 4.66
N TYR A 30 10.15 -10.03 3.42
CA TYR A 30 9.33 -11.18 3.04
C TYR A 30 9.98 -11.95 1.89
N GLU A 31 9.50 -13.17 1.63
CA GLU A 31 9.96 -14.01 0.53
C GLU A 31 9.47 -13.44 -0.81
N ASN A 32 10.36 -12.81 -1.58
CA ASN A 32 10.02 -12.11 -2.81
C ASN A 32 10.59 -12.74 -4.08
N SER A 33 11.03 -14.00 -4.05
CA SER A 33 11.58 -14.70 -5.23
C SER A 33 10.51 -15.03 -6.27
N GLY A 34 9.23 -14.87 -5.93
CA GLY A 34 8.07 -15.20 -6.76
C GLY A 34 7.64 -16.67 -6.68
N ARG A 35 8.28 -17.48 -5.82
CA ARG A 35 7.94 -18.89 -5.62
C ARG A 35 6.71 -19.04 -4.74
N THR A 36 6.61 -18.25 -3.68
CA THR A 36 5.46 -18.22 -2.77
C THR A 36 4.28 -17.49 -3.40
N SER A 37 3.06 -17.91 -3.10
CA SER A 37 1.83 -17.23 -3.54
C SER A 37 1.66 -15.89 -2.82
N ILE A 38 1.24 -14.86 -3.55
CA ILE A 38 0.86 -13.54 -3.04
C ILE A 38 -0.25 -13.67 -1.99
N VAL A 39 -1.21 -14.58 -2.17
CA VAL A 39 -2.26 -14.85 -1.17
C VAL A 39 -1.65 -15.25 0.17
N ARG A 40 -0.65 -16.14 0.16
CA ARG A 40 0.05 -16.55 1.38
C ARG A 40 0.88 -15.42 1.97
N LEU A 41 1.64 -14.70 1.14
CA LEU A 41 2.45 -13.56 1.58
C LEU A 41 1.58 -12.47 2.23
N ALA A 42 0.39 -12.26 1.69
CA ALA A 42 -0.59 -11.32 2.23
C ALA A 42 -1.18 -11.79 3.57
N THR A 43 -1.39 -13.09 3.76
CA THR A 43 -1.79 -13.64 5.07
C THR A 43 -0.71 -13.41 6.13
N GLU A 44 0.56 -13.60 5.76
CA GLU A 44 1.72 -13.33 6.64
C GLU A 44 1.79 -11.83 6.99
N LEU A 45 1.61 -10.95 5.98
CA LEU A 45 1.57 -9.50 6.19
C LEU A 45 0.41 -9.10 7.11
N ALA A 46 -0.80 -9.56 6.82
CA ALA A 46 -1.99 -9.20 7.60
C ALA A 46 -1.87 -9.64 9.06
N SER A 47 -1.31 -10.82 9.30
CA SER A 47 -1.04 -11.33 10.65
C SER A 47 -0.03 -10.44 11.39
N HIS A 48 1.05 -10.03 10.71
CA HIS A 48 2.03 -9.11 11.28
C HIS A 48 1.42 -7.74 11.62
N LEU A 49 0.65 -7.16 10.70
CA LEU A 49 0.02 -5.84 10.86
C LEU A 49 -1.01 -5.83 11.99
N ARG A 50 -1.78 -6.91 12.15
CA ARG A 50 -2.72 -7.07 13.26
C ARG A 50 -2.02 -7.04 14.62
N CYS A 51 -0.87 -7.68 14.74
CA CYS A 51 -0.10 -7.66 15.98
C CYS A 51 0.42 -6.26 16.34
N LEU A 52 0.57 -5.34 15.38
CA LEU A 52 0.96 -3.96 15.66
C LEU A 52 -0.17 -3.13 16.26
N ASP A 53 -1.43 -3.51 16.01
CA ASP A 53 -2.66 -2.90 16.50
C ASP A 53 -2.66 -1.35 16.50
N ARG A 54 -2.19 -0.78 15.40
CA ARG A 54 -2.08 0.68 15.26
C ARG A 54 -2.20 1.13 13.81
N PRO A 55 -2.70 2.36 13.56
CA PRO A 55 -2.75 2.92 12.22
C PRO A 55 -1.39 2.99 11.54
N PHE A 56 -1.38 2.72 10.23
CA PHE A 56 -0.17 2.72 9.42
C PHE A 56 -0.43 3.20 7.98
N HIS A 57 0.65 3.56 7.30
CA HIS A 57 0.72 3.75 5.87
C HIS A 57 1.46 2.58 5.22
N ALA A 58 1.19 2.32 3.94
CA ALA A 58 1.88 1.28 3.19
C ALA A 58 2.45 1.83 1.88
N VAL A 59 3.67 1.42 1.54
CA VAL A 59 4.29 1.67 0.24
C VAL A 59 4.64 0.32 -0.39
N GLY A 60 3.97 0.00 -1.49
CA GLY A 60 4.20 -1.22 -2.25
C GLY A 60 4.97 -0.93 -3.53
N TYR A 61 6.18 -1.48 -3.64
CA TYR A 61 6.91 -1.49 -4.90
C TYR A 61 6.62 -2.77 -5.69
N SER A 62 6.17 -2.62 -6.93
CA SER A 62 5.88 -3.71 -7.86
C SER A 62 4.95 -4.76 -7.21
N MET A 63 5.38 -6.02 -7.14
CA MET A 63 4.66 -7.11 -6.47
C MET A 63 4.21 -6.78 -5.04
N GLY A 64 4.98 -5.98 -4.28
CA GLY A 64 4.63 -5.59 -2.91
C GLY A 64 3.29 -4.84 -2.81
N GLY A 65 2.90 -4.10 -3.85
CA GLY A 65 1.59 -3.44 -3.89
C GLY A 65 0.43 -4.45 -3.99
N LEU A 66 0.62 -5.56 -4.71
CA LEU A 66 -0.38 -6.63 -4.77
C LEU A 66 -0.50 -7.36 -3.42
N VAL A 67 0.62 -7.57 -2.72
CA VAL A 67 0.62 -8.15 -1.36
C VAL A 67 -0.16 -7.28 -0.39
N ILE A 68 0.05 -5.95 -0.41
CA ILE A 68 -0.71 -5.00 0.43
C ILE A 68 -2.20 -5.06 0.10
N ARG A 69 -2.56 -5.01 -1.19
CA ARG A 69 -3.96 -5.04 -1.62
C ARG A 69 -4.66 -6.32 -1.16
N GLU A 70 -3.98 -7.45 -1.32
CA GLU A 70 -4.52 -8.74 -0.92
C GLU A 70 -4.62 -8.88 0.61
N ALA A 71 -3.68 -8.31 1.37
CA ALA A 71 -3.74 -8.32 2.84
C ALA A 71 -4.98 -7.56 3.35
N LEU A 72 -5.29 -6.40 2.75
CA LEU A 72 -6.49 -5.65 3.08
C LEU A 72 -7.77 -6.35 2.60
N ARG A 73 -7.73 -7.04 1.44
CA ARG A 73 -8.86 -7.86 0.98
C ARG A 73 -9.16 -9.00 1.96
N GLN A 74 -8.13 -9.65 2.49
CA GLN A 74 -8.27 -10.71 3.49
C GLN A 74 -8.73 -10.17 4.84
N GLN A 75 -8.24 -9.00 5.25
CA GLN A 75 -8.53 -8.37 6.54
C GLN A 75 -8.87 -6.88 6.36
N PRO A 76 -10.13 -6.54 6.02
CA PRO A 76 -10.55 -5.17 5.71
C PRO A 76 -10.51 -4.21 6.90
N ASP A 77 -10.41 -4.75 8.12
CA ASP A 77 -10.34 -4.04 9.39
C ASP A 77 -8.94 -3.50 9.74
N LEU A 78 -7.92 -3.87 8.97
CA LEU A 78 -6.57 -3.31 9.15
C LEU A 78 -6.60 -1.78 9.03
N PRO A 79 -6.01 -1.03 10.00
CA PRO A 79 -6.10 0.42 10.06
C PRO A 79 -5.13 1.12 9.08
N LEU A 80 -5.16 0.72 7.80
CA LEU A 80 -4.39 1.32 6.71
C LEU A 80 -4.97 2.69 6.34
N ARG A 81 -4.19 3.76 6.56
CA ARG A 81 -4.63 5.15 6.34
C ARG A 81 -4.40 5.63 4.93
N ARG A 82 -3.24 5.33 4.34
CA ARG A 82 -2.90 5.67 2.95
C ARG A 82 -1.99 4.63 2.34
N ALA A 83 -2.13 4.43 1.04
CA ALA A 83 -1.29 3.52 0.27
C ALA A 83 -0.54 4.26 -0.84
N VAL A 84 0.67 3.80 -1.14
CA VAL A 84 1.47 4.25 -2.28
C VAL A 84 1.85 3.03 -3.08
N PHE A 85 1.55 3.02 -4.36
CA PHE A 85 1.91 1.95 -5.27
C PHE A 85 2.89 2.45 -6.31
N LEU A 86 4.04 1.77 -6.41
CA LEU A 86 5.13 2.11 -7.32
C LEU A 86 5.26 0.99 -8.35
N HIS A 87 4.83 1.23 -9.59
CA HIS A 87 4.81 0.26 -10.69
C HIS A 87 4.17 -1.09 -10.30
N THR A 88 3.13 -1.06 -9.47
CA THR A 88 2.40 -2.28 -9.09
C THR A 88 1.65 -2.83 -10.30
N PRO A 89 1.81 -4.10 -10.69
CA PRO A 89 1.10 -4.69 -11.84
C PRO A 89 -0.35 -5.00 -11.49
N HIS A 90 -1.17 -3.96 -11.33
CA HIS A 90 -2.57 -4.04 -10.91
C HIS A 90 -3.44 -4.92 -11.83
N GLN A 91 -3.17 -4.90 -13.14
CA GLN A 91 -3.81 -5.75 -14.14
C GLN A 91 -2.88 -6.87 -14.64
N GLY A 92 -1.79 -7.13 -13.90
CA GLY A 92 -0.82 -8.17 -14.22
C GLY A 92 0.22 -7.76 -15.26
N THR A 93 1.11 -8.67 -15.60
CA THR A 93 2.16 -8.44 -16.60
C THR A 93 2.40 -9.67 -17.46
N LEU A 94 2.51 -9.46 -18.77
CA LEU A 94 2.88 -10.50 -19.72
C LEU A 94 4.26 -11.09 -19.42
N ALA A 95 5.17 -10.31 -18.81
CA ALA A 95 6.50 -10.79 -18.40
C ALA A 95 6.41 -11.96 -17.40
N ALA A 96 5.32 -12.08 -16.63
CA ALA A 96 5.12 -13.17 -15.67
C ALA A 96 4.85 -14.54 -16.33
N HIS A 97 4.71 -14.59 -17.66
CA HIS A 97 4.68 -15.85 -18.42
C HIS A 97 6.07 -16.43 -18.66
N LEU A 98 7.14 -15.64 -18.54
CA LEU A 98 8.51 -16.06 -18.89
C LEU A 98 9.12 -17.04 -17.89
N LEU A 99 8.63 -17.06 -16.65
CA LEU A 99 9.21 -17.85 -15.57
C LEU A 99 8.12 -18.55 -14.74
N PRO A 100 8.44 -19.71 -14.12
CA PRO A 100 7.54 -20.38 -13.20
C PRO A 100 7.59 -19.74 -11.80
N GLY A 101 6.47 -19.82 -11.08
CA GLY A 101 6.36 -19.33 -9.70
C GLY A 101 4.89 -19.14 -9.31
N ALA A 102 4.53 -19.32 -8.05
CA ALA A 102 3.13 -19.12 -7.63
C ALA A 102 2.71 -17.66 -7.76
N ALA A 103 3.48 -16.72 -7.20
CA ALA A 103 3.25 -15.30 -7.38
C ALA A 103 3.34 -14.86 -8.85
N LEU A 104 4.25 -15.45 -9.63
CA LEU A 104 4.32 -15.14 -11.07
C LEU A 104 3.03 -15.57 -11.80
N ARG A 105 2.50 -16.77 -11.50
CA ARG A 105 1.19 -17.20 -12.06
C ARG A 105 0.06 -16.26 -11.66
N GLU A 106 0.05 -15.80 -10.42
CA GLU A 106 -0.93 -14.84 -9.91
C GLU A 106 -0.78 -13.45 -10.55
N MET A 107 0.43 -13.03 -10.92
CA MET A 107 0.68 -11.76 -11.62
C MET A 107 0.43 -11.81 -13.14
N ARG A 108 -0.02 -12.94 -13.70
CA ARG A 108 -0.40 -13.00 -15.12
C ARG A 108 -1.69 -12.24 -15.35
N PRO A 109 -1.83 -11.52 -16.48
CA PRO A 109 -3.09 -10.87 -16.83
C PRO A 109 -4.24 -11.88 -16.78
N ASP A 110 -5.39 -11.43 -16.27
CA ASP A 110 -6.59 -12.25 -16.11
C ASP A 110 -6.38 -13.54 -15.29
N SER A 111 -5.44 -13.56 -14.34
CA SER A 111 -5.41 -14.64 -13.34
C SER A 111 -6.66 -14.58 -12.45
N ASP A 112 -7.08 -15.73 -11.91
CA ASP A 112 -8.18 -15.76 -10.92
C ASP A 112 -7.90 -14.85 -9.71
N PHE A 113 -6.63 -14.80 -9.31
CA PHE A 113 -6.15 -13.92 -8.26
C PHE A 113 -6.42 -12.45 -8.59
N LEU A 114 -5.97 -11.95 -9.74
CA LEU A 114 -6.16 -10.54 -10.10
C LEU A 114 -7.63 -10.20 -10.37
N ARG A 115 -8.41 -11.13 -10.93
CA ARG A 115 -9.86 -10.94 -11.06
C ARG A 115 -10.52 -10.73 -9.70
N CYS A 116 -10.23 -11.62 -8.74
CA CYS A 116 -10.76 -11.51 -7.38
C CYS A 116 -10.29 -10.21 -6.70
N LEU A 117 -9.00 -9.89 -6.82
CA LEU A 117 -8.41 -8.70 -6.21
C LEU A 117 -8.94 -7.39 -6.80
N ASN A 118 -9.23 -7.34 -8.10
CA ASN A 118 -9.75 -6.15 -8.78
C ASN A 118 -11.27 -6.00 -8.63
N ALA A 119 -12.00 -7.06 -8.29
CA ALA A 119 -13.41 -7.00 -7.96
C ALA A 119 -13.67 -6.50 -6.52
N ALA A 120 -12.68 -6.60 -5.63
CA ALA A 120 -12.81 -6.13 -4.26
C ALA A 120 -12.83 -4.59 -4.17
N PRO A 121 -13.69 -4.01 -3.31
CA PRO A 121 -13.74 -2.57 -3.11
C PRO A 121 -12.43 -2.07 -2.48
N TRP A 122 -11.97 -0.89 -2.91
CA TRP A 122 -10.78 -0.23 -2.37
C TRP A 122 -11.12 1.22 -2.02
N THR A 123 -11.10 1.55 -0.73
CA THR A 123 -11.48 2.88 -0.20
C THR A 123 -10.30 3.68 0.34
N VAL A 124 -9.11 3.06 0.41
CA VAL A 124 -7.92 3.70 0.97
C VAL A 124 -7.38 4.76 0.01
N PRO A 125 -7.21 6.03 0.44
CA PRO A 125 -6.57 7.05 -0.38
C PRO A 125 -5.20 6.57 -0.87
N THR A 126 -5.01 6.62 -2.19
CA THR A 126 -3.85 5.99 -2.84
C THR A 126 -3.15 6.94 -3.79
N LEU A 127 -1.81 6.99 -3.71
CA LEU A 127 -0.94 7.55 -4.74
C LEU A 127 -0.43 6.39 -5.61
N ASN A 128 -0.76 6.39 -6.89
CA ASN A 128 -0.28 5.40 -7.84
C ASN A 128 0.74 5.99 -8.81
N VAL A 129 1.94 5.43 -8.84
CA VAL A 129 3.03 5.79 -9.75
C VAL A 129 3.19 4.67 -10.77
N TRP A 130 3.13 5.00 -12.06
CA TRP A 130 3.17 4.00 -13.12
C TRP A 130 3.88 4.54 -14.38
N CYS A 131 4.29 3.67 -15.30
CA CYS A 131 4.95 4.08 -16.54
C CYS A 131 4.36 3.33 -17.73
N PRO A 132 3.89 4.01 -18.80
CA PRO A 132 3.47 3.34 -20.03
C PRO A 132 4.55 2.47 -20.67
N GLY A 133 5.82 2.89 -20.55
CA GLY A 133 6.99 2.24 -21.12
C GLY A 133 7.72 1.28 -20.18
N ASP A 134 7.08 0.84 -19.10
CA ASP A 134 7.67 -0.13 -18.17
C ASP A 134 8.07 -1.44 -18.90
N LEU A 135 9.27 -1.96 -18.61
CA LEU A 135 9.83 -3.16 -19.23
C LEU A 135 9.67 -4.42 -18.37
N VAL A 136 9.05 -4.30 -17.19
CA VAL A 136 8.71 -5.42 -16.30
C VAL A 136 7.20 -5.58 -16.21
N VAL A 137 6.46 -4.46 -16.09
CA VAL A 137 5.00 -4.47 -16.24
C VAL A 137 4.68 -4.24 -17.71
N ILE A 138 4.33 -5.29 -18.44
CA ILE A 138 4.09 -5.23 -19.89
C ILE A 138 2.65 -5.70 -20.18
N PRO A 139 1.82 -4.89 -20.85
CA PRO A 139 2.04 -3.46 -21.15
C PRO A 139 2.08 -2.60 -19.88
N GLY A 140 2.83 -1.49 -19.89
CA GLY A 140 2.99 -0.62 -18.71
C GLY A 140 1.69 0.03 -18.20
N TRP A 141 0.68 0.11 -19.06
CA TRP A 141 -0.68 0.51 -18.71
C TRP A 141 -1.35 -0.44 -17.70
N ASN A 142 -0.86 -1.67 -17.54
CA ASN A 142 -1.32 -2.60 -16.51
C ASN A 142 -0.83 -2.24 -15.09
N ALA A 143 -0.04 -1.17 -14.94
CA ALA A 143 0.23 -0.55 -13.65
C ALA A 143 -0.68 0.65 -13.37
N ARG A 144 -1.58 1.00 -14.29
CA ARG A 144 -2.51 2.11 -14.08
C ARG A 144 -3.58 1.71 -13.06
N TRP A 145 -3.94 2.65 -12.19
CA TRP A 145 -4.94 2.43 -11.14
C TRP A 145 -5.88 3.63 -11.08
N PRO A 146 -6.93 3.67 -11.93
CA PRO A 146 -7.86 4.81 -12.01
C PRO A 146 -8.61 5.11 -10.70
N GLN A 147 -8.70 4.14 -9.79
CA GLN A 147 -9.29 4.30 -8.47
C GLN A 147 -8.35 5.01 -7.47
N ALA A 148 -7.11 5.32 -7.86
CA ALA A 148 -6.19 6.08 -7.02
C ALA A 148 -6.70 7.51 -6.82
N ALA A 149 -6.45 8.07 -5.63
CA ALA A 149 -6.71 9.48 -5.37
C ALA A 149 -5.79 10.38 -6.20
N GLN A 150 -4.55 9.92 -6.47
CA GLN A 150 -3.59 10.60 -7.33
C GLN A 150 -2.90 9.59 -8.25
N GLU A 151 -2.87 9.86 -9.56
CA GLU A 151 -2.08 9.12 -10.53
C GLU A 151 -0.85 9.95 -10.95
N PHE A 152 0.33 9.31 -11.00
CA PHE A 152 1.57 9.94 -11.45
C PHE A 152 2.25 9.08 -12.54
N PRO A 153 1.97 9.35 -13.83
CA PRO A 153 2.64 8.67 -14.93
C PRO A 153 4.07 9.18 -15.09
N THR A 154 5.03 8.26 -15.19
CA THR A 154 6.44 8.54 -15.44
C THR A 154 6.77 8.22 -16.90
N ARG A 155 7.72 8.96 -17.48
CA ARG A 155 8.12 8.79 -18.90
C ARG A 155 9.38 7.95 -19.08
N LEU A 156 10.06 7.57 -17.99
CA LEU A 156 11.27 6.78 -18.07
C LEU A 156 10.92 5.29 -18.09
N PRO A 157 11.28 4.54 -19.15
CA PRO A 157 10.96 3.13 -19.32
C PRO A 157 11.84 2.23 -18.44
N ALA A 158 11.85 2.48 -17.14
CA ALA A 158 12.65 1.76 -16.17
C ALA A 158 11.79 1.47 -14.94
N HIS A 159 11.49 0.18 -14.72
CA HIS A 159 10.70 -0.29 -13.58
C HIS A 159 11.30 0.14 -12.24
N VAL A 160 12.63 0.19 -12.17
CA VAL A 160 13.41 0.60 -10.98
C VAL A 160 13.50 2.12 -10.80
N TRP A 161 13.01 2.91 -11.75
CA TRP A 161 13.15 4.37 -11.74
C TRP A 161 12.68 5.05 -10.44
N PRO A 162 11.57 4.65 -9.79
CA PRO A 162 11.15 5.22 -8.51
C PRO A 162 12.21 5.21 -7.42
N LEU A 163 13.18 4.30 -7.50
CA LEU A 163 14.25 4.17 -6.52
C LEU A 163 15.33 5.24 -6.67
N PHE A 164 15.39 5.90 -7.84
CA PHE A 164 16.45 6.85 -8.20
C PHE A 164 15.94 8.27 -8.44
N ASP A 165 14.63 8.50 -8.52
CA ASP A 165 14.07 9.86 -8.61
C ASP A 165 14.19 10.57 -7.24
N PRO A 166 14.98 11.65 -7.12
CA PRO A 166 15.10 12.40 -5.87
C PRO A 166 13.79 13.12 -5.47
N ALA A 167 12.92 13.44 -6.42
CA ALA A 167 11.67 14.15 -6.15
C ALA A 167 10.55 13.21 -5.66
N LEU A 168 10.61 11.92 -6.01
CA LEU A 168 9.56 10.97 -5.69
C LEU A 168 9.40 10.73 -4.18
N PRO A 169 10.46 10.47 -3.38
CA PRO A 169 10.33 10.31 -1.93
C PRO A 169 9.67 11.51 -1.25
N LEU A 170 9.96 12.73 -1.69
CA LEU A 170 9.35 13.96 -1.14
C LEU A 170 7.87 14.07 -1.52
N ARG A 171 7.51 13.68 -2.75
CA ARG A 171 6.11 13.60 -3.17
C ARG A 171 5.35 12.55 -2.36
N ILE A 172 5.95 11.39 -2.12
CA ILE A 172 5.37 10.34 -1.28
C ILE A 172 5.18 10.86 0.14
N ALA A 173 6.20 11.47 0.73
CA ALA A 173 6.12 12.06 2.07
C ALA A 173 4.98 13.07 2.17
N LYS A 174 4.88 14.00 1.20
CA LYS A 174 3.78 14.96 1.13
C LYS A 174 2.42 14.28 1.07
N PHE A 175 2.27 13.28 0.19
CA PHE A 175 1.02 12.53 0.11
C PHE A 175 0.69 11.80 1.41
N LEU A 176 1.67 11.27 2.13
CA LEU A 176 1.39 10.58 3.40
C LEU A 176 1.00 11.56 4.52
N THR A 177 1.59 12.77 4.56
CA THR A 177 1.35 13.76 5.62
C THR A 177 0.16 14.71 5.39
N GLU A 178 -0.35 14.81 4.16
CA GLU A 178 -1.47 15.71 3.79
C GLU A 178 -2.73 15.52 4.67
N GLN A 179 -2.92 14.35 5.29
CA GLN A 179 -4.06 14.09 6.19
C GLN A 179 -3.73 14.11 7.67
N ASP A 180 -2.47 13.90 8.09
CA ASP A 180 -2.09 14.08 9.49
C ASP A 180 -2.45 15.51 9.95
N ALA A 181 -2.38 16.50 9.04
CA ALA A 181 -2.81 17.87 9.29
C ALA A 181 -4.35 18.05 9.36
N GLN A 182 -5.14 17.21 8.68
CA GLN A 182 -6.61 17.28 8.65
C GLN A 182 -7.26 16.51 9.81
N ASP A 183 -6.70 15.35 10.19
CA ASP A 183 -7.14 14.58 11.37
C ASP A 183 -6.75 15.29 12.69
N GLN A 184 -5.69 16.11 12.72
CA GLN A 184 -5.29 16.88 13.90
C GLN A 184 -6.03 18.22 14.10
N THR A 185 -6.67 18.76 13.05
CA THR A 185 -7.39 20.05 13.12
C THR A 185 -8.87 19.90 13.51
N HIS A 186 -9.35 18.67 13.71
CA HIS A 186 -10.67 18.39 14.25
C HIS A 186 -10.54 17.58 15.55
N PRO A 187 -10.25 18.23 16.70
CA PRO A 187 -10.40 17.56 17.98
C PRO A 187 -11.88 17.23 18.17
N ASP A 188 -12.17 15.99 18.59
CA ASP A 188 -13.50 15.56 18.99
C ASP A 188 -14.14 16.60 19.92
N PRO A 189 -15.38 17.08 19.68
CA PRO A 189 -16.06 17.99 20.60
C PRO A 189 -16.58 17.28 21.87
N ALA A 190 -16.14 16.04 22.16
CA ALA A 190 -16.59 15.27 23.31
C ALA A 190 -15.62 15.42 24.49
N GLY A 191 -15.57 16.61 25.09
CA GLY A 191 -14.70 16.86 26.23
C GLY A 191 -14.95 18.18 26.95
N ALA A 192 -16.18 18.70 26.94
CA ALA A 192 -16.55 19.88 27.71
C ALA A 192 -17.76 19.58 28.61
N THR A 193 -17.45 19.20 29.84
CA THR A 193 -18.07 19.65 31.09
C THR A 193 -19.61 19.73 31.17
N GLN A 194 -20.22 18.82 31.92
CA GLN A 194 -21.28 19.20 32.88
C GLN A 194 -21.01 18.53 34.24
N ALA A 195 -20.31 19.29 35.10
CA ALA A 195 -20.35 19.12 36.54
C ALA A 195 -20.95 20.41 37.12
N ALA A 196 -22.23 20.34 37.48
CA ALA A 196 -22.97 21.20 38.42
C ALA A 196 -24.37 20.57 38.54
N GLY A 197 -24.98 20.28 39.67
CA GLY A 197 -24.73 20.51 41.07
C GLY A 197 -25.98 20.02 41.80
N SER A 198 -25.81 19.55 43.02
CA SER A 198 -26.78 19.02 43.99
C SER A 198 -28.17 19.68 44.05
N GLY A 199 -29.22 18.86 44.23
CA GLY A 199 -30.55 19.27 44.69
C GLY A 199 -31.34 18.09 45.25
N THR A 200 -31.67 18.18 46.53
CA THR A 200 -32.27 17.19 47.44
C THR A 200 -33.76 16.82 47.21
N ALA A 201 -34.12 15.64 47.74
CA ALA A 201 -35.40 15.23 48.36
C ALA A 201 -36.57 14.73 47.49
N ALA A 202 -36.99 13.48 47.72
CA ALA A 202 -38.19 13.12 48.51
C ALA A 202 -38.82 11.80 48.02
N ALA A 203 -39.26 11.01 48.99
CA ALA A 203 -39.94 9.72 48.83
C ALA A 203 -41.36 9.85 48.27
N CYS A 204 -41.78 8.84 47.50
CA CYS A 204 -43.05 8.11 47.58
C CYS A 204 -42.92 6.82 46.75
#